data_AF-A0A151IAY5-F1
#
_entry.id   AF-A0A151IAY5-F1
#
_cell.length_a   1.000
_cell.length_b   1.000
_cell.length_c   1.000
_cell.angle_alpha   90.00
_cell.angle_beta   90.00
_cell.angle_gamma   90.00
#
_symmetry.space_group_name_H-M   'P 1'
#
loop_
_entity.id
_entity.type
_entity.pdbx_description
1 polymer ?
#
loop_
_entity_poly.entity_id
_entity_poly.type
_entity_poly.pdbx_seq_one_letter_code
_entity_poly.pdbx_strand_id
1 'polypeptide(L)' 'RAQLWLTNCGRTIETSIEHLHKNYRVCGNHFEEAMFLNNLKNRLQPHAIPTSLIKDNNSNNLLFCDSEILFSNNNSK' A
#
# COMPACT_ATOMS: atom_id res chain seq x y z
N ARG A 1 10.70 -4.86 -3.33
CA ARG A 1 9.78 -3.71 -3.12
C ARG A 1 8.59 -4.10 -2.24
N ALA A 2 7.94 -5.25 -2.48
CA ALA A 2 6.77 -5.65 -1.72
C ALA A 2 7.00 -5.81 -0.20
N GLN A 3 8.14 -6.38 0.23
CA GLN A 3 8.46 -6.51 1.66
C GLN A 3 8.64 -5.15 2.35
N LEU A 4 9.36 -4.21 1.73
CA LEU A 4 9.52 -2.84 2.22
C LEU A 4 8.16 -2.13 2.37
N TRP A 5 7.29 -2.27 1.36
CA TRP A 5 5.94 -1.71 1.41
C TRP A 5 5.10 -2.32 2.52
N LEU A 6 5.22 -3.63 2.74
CA LEU A 6 4.52 -4.34 3.80
C LEU A 6 4.92 -3.81 5.19
N THR A 7 6.23 -3.68 5.43
CA THR A 7 6.78 -3.11 6.66
C THR A 7 6.31 -1.67 6.86
N ASN A 8 6.35 -0.84 5.81
CA ASN A 8 5.88 0.54 5.89
C ASN A 8 4.37 0.63 6.13
N CYS A 9 3.57 -0.30 5.63
CA CYS A 9 2.15 -0.36 5.94
C CYS A 9 1.86 -0.87 7.36
N GLY A 10 2.88 -1.19 8.17
CA GLY A 10 2.71 -1.71 9.52
C GLY A 10 2.11 -3.12 9.56
N ARG A 11 2.29 -3.90 8.49
CA ARG A 11 1.72 -5.25 8.37
C ARG A 11 2.82 -6.29 8.37
N THR A 12 2.46 -7.48 8.83
CA THR A 12 3.27 -8.69 8.69
C THR A 12 2.38 -9.74 8.07
N ILE A 13 2.79 -10.29 6.93
CA ILE A 13 2.07 -11.33 6.20
C ILE A 13 3.05 -12.47 5.96
N GLU A 14 2.73 -13.64 6.51
CA GLU A 14 3.53 -14.84 6.37
C GLU A 14 3.20 -15.54 5.04
N THR A 15 3.78 -15.04 3.95
CA THR A 15 3.66 -15.64 2.62
C THR A 15 4.94 -15.44 1.81
N SER A 16 5.07 -16.15 0.68
CA SER A 16 6.25 -15.99 -0.19
C SER A 16 6.27 -14.63 -0.88
N ILE A 17 7.48 -14.16 -1.24
CA ILE A 17 7.65 -12.87 -1.93
C ILE A 17 6.93 -12.87 -3.28
N GLU A 18 6.93 -14.00 -4.00
CA GLU A 18 6.23 -14.16 -5.27
C GLU A 18 4.71 -14.02 -5.09
N HIS A 19 4.17 -14.67 -4.05
CA HIS A 19 2.75 -14.60 -3.73
C HIS A 19 2.33 -13.18 -3.32
N LEU A 20 3.18 -12.50 -2.54
CA LEU A 20 2.99 -11.10 -2.15
C LEU A 20 2.96 -10.18 -3.39
N HIS A 21 3.93 -10.32 -4.30
CA HIS A 21 3.99 -9.51 -5.52
C HIS A 21 2.80 -9.74 -6.46
N LYS A 22 2.28 -10.97 -6.54
CA LYS A 22 1.19 -11.33 -7.45
C LYS A 22 -0.18 -10.91 -6.92
N ASN A 23 -0.45 -11.15 -5.65
CA ASN A 23 -1.82 -11.12 -5.12
C ASN A 23 -2.14 -9.91 -4.26
N TYR A 24 -1.12 -9.19 -3.77
CA TYR A 24 -1.29 -8.06 -2.87
C TYR A 24 -1.07 -6.73 -3.61
N ARG A 25 -1.88 -5.75 -3.23
CA ARG A 25 -1.86 -4.39 -3.75
C ARG A 25 -1.96 -3.41 -2.60
N VAL A 26 -1.25 -2.28 -2.72
CA VAL A 26 -1.37 -1.16 -1.77
C VAL A 26 -2.26 -0.12 -2.43
N CYS A 27 -3.27 0.38 -1.72
CA CYS A 27 -4.17 1.39 -2.29
C CYS A 27 -3.41 2.71 -2.53
N GLY A 28 -3.84 3.46 -3.55
CA GLY A 28 -3.16 4.70 -3.96
C GLY A 28 -3.10 5.76 -2.85
N ASN A 29 -4.02 5.71 -1.88
CA ASN A 29 -4.09 6.65 -0.76
C ASN A 29 -2.91 6.53 0.21
N HIS A 30 -2.16 5.42 0.17
CA HIS A 30 -0.92 5.28 0.93
C HIS A 30 0.28 6.00 0.29
N PHE A 31 0.13 6.60 -0.89
CA PHE A 31 1.20 7.30 -1.58
C PHE A 31 0.88 8.79 -1.70
N GLU A 32 1.88 9.62 -1.52
CA GLU A 32 1.77 11.06 -1.77
C GLU A 32 1.56 11.33 -3.27
N GLU A 33 0.88 12.42 -3.61
CA GLU A 33 0.57 12.75 -5.00
C GLU A 33 1.81 12.88 -5.88
N ALA A 34 2.91 13.40 -5.30
CA ALA A 34 4.20 13.55 -5.98
C ALA A 34 4.86 12.20 -6.33
N MET A 35 4.44 11.10 -5.68
CA MET A 35 4.98 9.76 -5.94
C MET A 35 4.37 9.08 -7.17
N PHE A 36 3.35 9.68 -7.78
CA PHE A 36 2.77 9.20 -9.02
C PHE A 36 3.48 9.80 -10.24
N LEU A 37 3.54 9.04 -11.33
CA LEU A 37 4.06 9.51 -12.62
C LEU A 37 3.05 10.36 -13.40
N ASN A 38 1.80 10.40 -12.94
CA ASN A 38 0.72 11.15 -13.56
C ASN A 38 -0.35 11.54 -12.54
N ASN A 39 -1.21 12.46 -12.96
CA ASN A 39 -2.37 12.94 -12.21
C ASN A 39 -3.49 11.88 -12.06
N LEU A 40 -3.50 10.85 -12.91
CA LEU A 40 -4.48 9.75 -12.85
C LEU A 40 -4.19 8.75 -11.71
N LYS A 41 -3.06 8.87 -11.03
CA LYS A 41 -2.62 8.02 -9.91
C LYS A 41 -2.62 6.51 -10.24
N ASN A 42 -2.43 6.15 -11.51
CA ASN A 42 -2.43 4.75 -11.97
C ASN A 42 -1.02 4.18 -12.18
N ARG A 43 0.02 5.01 -12.05
CA ARG A 43 1.43 4.61 -12.18
C ARG A 43 2.27 5.28 -11.10
N LEU A 44 3.00 4.47 -10.35
CA LEU A 44 3.94 4.93 -9.32
C LEU A 44 5.34 5.12 -9.88
N GLN A 45 6.06 6.08 -9.34
CA GLN A 45 7.49 6.24 -9.61
C GLN A 45 8.28 5.03 -9.09
N PRO A 46 9.46 4.70 -9.66
CA PRO A 46 10.27 3.58 -9.21
C PRO A 46 10.67 3.64 -7.72
N HIS A 47 10.80 4.84 -7.17
CA HIS A 47 11.19 5.09 -5.78
C HIS A 47 10.00 5.40 -4.85
N ALA A 48 8.76 5.27 -5.31
CA ALA A 48 7.59 5.49 -4.45
C ALA A 48 7.53 4.47 -3.30
N ILE A 49 7.31 4.97 -2.10
CA ILE A 49 7.27 4.20 -0.85
C ILE A 49 5.99 4.60 -0.13
N PRO A 50 5.13 3.65 0.30
CA PRO A 50 3.90 4.00 1.00
C PRO A 50 4.22 4.63 2.35
N THR A 51 3.44 5.63 2.71
CA THR A 51 3.53 6.34 3.98
C THR A 51 2.92 5.47 5.08
N SER A 52 3.68 5.21 6.14
CA SER A 52 3.21 4.52 7.33
C SER A 52 2.33 5.47 8.13
N LEU A 53 1.04 5.19 8.29
CA LEU A 53 0.17 6.06 9.08
C LEU A 53 -0.52 5.28 10.18
N ILE A 54 0.16 5.29 11.32
CA ILE A 54 -0.37 5.00 12.63
C ILE A 54 -0.76 6.37 13.22
N LYS A 55 -1.97 6.51 13.80
CA LYS A 55 -2.22 7.63 14.71
C LYS A 55 -2.84 7.22 16.04
N ASP A 56 -2.00 7.32 17.05
CA ASP A 56 -2.14 8.09 18.28
C ASP A 56 -3.56 8.44 18.74
N ASN A 57 -3.93 7.86 19.89
CA ASN A 57 -5.23 7.91 20.57
C ASN A 57 -5.69 9.31 21.07
N ASN A 58 -5.19 10.43 20.55
CA ASN A 58 -5.50 11.76 21.12
C ASN A 58 -5.52 12.95 20.12
N SER A 59 -5.61 12.75 18.81
CA SER A 59 -5.59 13.88 17.85
C SER A 59 -6.45 13.64 16.59
N ASN A 60 -7.30 14.62 16.26
CA ASN A 60 -8.37 14.57 15.25
C ASN A 60 -7.96 14.47 13.76
N ASN A 61 -6.81 13.90 13.35
CA ASN A 61 -6.53 13.74 11.91
C ASN A 61 -5.40 12.78 11.59
N LEU A 62 -5.56 11.84 10.63
CA LEU A 62 -4.61 10.96 9.88
C LEU A 62 -4.37 9.51 10.37
N LEU A 63 -5.19 8.53 9.94
CA LEU A 63 -4.85 7.09 9.98
C LEU A 63 -4.75 6.50 8.56
N PHE A 64 -3.65 5.81 8.25
CA PHE A 64 -3.56 4.82 7.17
C PHE A 64 -2.70 3.63 7.61
N CYS A 65 -3.36 2.62 8.17
CA CYS A 65 -2.95 1.23 8.05
C CYS A 65 -4.13 0.25 7.98
N ASP A 66 -5.35 0.69 7.63
CA ASP A 66 -6.56 -0.18 7.54
C ASP A 66 -7.46 -0.03 6.30
N SER A 67 -7.11 0.77 5.29
CA SER A 67 -7.86 0.76 4.02
C SER A 67 -7.44 -0.43 3.15
N GLU A 68 -8.01 -1.60 3.48
CA GLU A 68 -7.95 -2.92 2.83
C GLU A 68 -6.90 -3.08 1.73
N ILE A 69 -5.87 -3.90 2.00
CA ILE A 69 -5.10 -4.52 0.93
C ILE A 69 -6.10 -5.40 0.15
N LEU A 70 -6.59 -4.87 -0.97
CA LEU A 70 -7.48 -5.58 -1.86
C LEU A 70 -6.77 -6.84 -2.35
N PHE A 71 -7.20 -7.99 -1.84
CA PHE A 71 -6.85 -9.28 -2.41
C PHE A 71 -7.28 -9.25 -3.86
N SER A 72 -6.35 -9.35 -4.80
CA SER A 72 -6.69 -9.37 -6.22
C SER A 72 -7.32 -10.74 -6.56
N ASN A 73 -8.60 -10.91 -6.26
CA ASN A 73 -9.40 -12.02 -6.77
C ASN A 73 -9.71 -11.75 -8.25
N ASN A 74 -8.72 -11.98 -9.12
CA ASN A 74 -8.97 -12.14 -10.54
C ASN A 74 -9.49 -13.56 -10.80
N ASN A 75 -10.70 -13.85 -10.32
CA ASN A 75 -11.56 -14.87 -10.91
C ASN A 75 -12.59 -14.14 -11.76
N SER A 76 -12.16 -13.65 -12.92
CA SER A 76 -13.09 -13.47 -14.03
C SER A 76 -12.82 -14.63 -14.99
N LYS A 77 -13.86 -15.45 -15.16
CA LYS A 77 -14.00 -16.44 -16.24
C LYS A 77 -13.75 -15.81 -17.60
#